data_AF-A0A3C7Z8B7-F1
#
_entry.id   AF-A0A3C7Z8B7-F1
#
_cell.length_a   1.000
_cell.length_b   1.000
_cell.length_c   1.000
_cell.angle_alpha   90.00
_cell.angle_beta   90.00
_cell.angle_gamma   90.00
#
_symmetry.space_group_name_H-M   'P 1'
#
loop_
_entity.id
_entity.type
_entity.pdbx_description
1 polymer ?
#
loop_
_entity_poly.entity_id
_entity_poly.type
_entity_poly.pdbx_seq_one_letter_code
_entity_poly.pdbx_strand_id
1 'polypeptide(L)'
;MRRSKKIVIGGFIALFSVAVVVAVILLIVFNRPQEAMPVASVETPAAAINAIEEASVISPEGFTRSVPAEGTYGTTLQLASKQYSVEVPSEAAVVYTAGNDTQEMNSAAVLQASQEVFMKHGFTANGSGESWAQFINQSVLCRVDVQAEARATASFACVSTKAVNDEYAVTEELLGLQTILPVSGVSAVQLRTHEAGGVTGALVTTVYAPGDDEPLVGYQLFYAKQDGNEWRYITSSEVQDTTDGKPGSTEALRAELNDPQWNGVLLYLAGGEAI
;
A
#
# COMPACT_ATOMS: atom_id res chain seq x y z
N MET A 1 38.73 34.66 44.37
CA MET A 1 37.69 34.52 43.32
C MET A 1 37.82 33.16 42.62
N ARG A 2 37.17 32.09 43.10
CA ARG A 2 37.23 30.76 42.42
C ARG A 2 36.09 29.80 42.83
N ARG A 3 34.85 30.30 43.02
CA ARG A 3 33.69 29.44 43.35
C ARG A 3 32.48 29.58 42.42
N SER A 4 32.44 30.56 41.53
CA SER A 4 31.24 30.88 40.72
C SER A 4 31.12 30.13 39.38
N LYS A 5 32.16 29.42 38.90
CA LYS A 5 32.12 28.74 37.58
C LYS A 5 31.51 27.34 37.59
N LYS A 6 31.40 26.67 38.74
CA LYS A 6 30.90 25.27 38.80
C LYS A 6 29.37 25.17 38.78
N ILE A 7 28.66 26.20 39.25
CA ILE A 7 27.20 26.18 39.40
C ILE A 7 26.49 26.36 38.05
N VAL A 8 27.05 27.18 37.15
CA VAL A 8 26.47 27.41 35.81
C VAL A 8 26.59 26.17 34.93
N ILE A 9 27.72 25.46 34.98
CA ILE A 9 27.95 24.25 34.18
C ILE A 9 27.05 23.09 34.65
N GLY A 10 26.83 22.93 35.97
CA GLY A 10 25.95 21.90 36.51
C GLY A 10 24.47 22.10 36.11
N GLY A 11 24.01 23.35 36.05
CA GLY A 11 22.64 23.67 35.61
C GLY A 11 22.40 23.34 34.13
N PHE A 12 23.38 23.61 33.26
CA PHE A 12 23.29 23.25 31.84
C PHE A 12 23.30 21.73 31.63
N ILE A 13 24.10 20.98 32.39
CA ILE A 13 24.13 19.51 32.28
C ILE A 13 22.78 18.91 32.70
N ALA A 14 22.17 19.42 33.79
CA ALA A 14 20.86 18.97 34.25
C ALA A 14 19.74 19.30 33.24
N LEU A 15 19.77 20.49 32.64
CA LEU A 15 18.76 20.90 31.66
C LEU A 15 18.90 20.10 30.34
N PHE A 16 20.13 19.82 29.92
CA PHE A 16 20.40 19.02 28.74
C PHE A 16 19.99 17.55 28.93
N SER A 17 20.22 16.98 30.11
CA SER A 17 19.79 15.61 30.39
C SER A 17 18.27 15.47 30.45
N VAL A 18 17.54 16.46 30.98
CA VAL A 18 16.07 16.46 30.91
C VAL A 18 15.58 16.59 29.46
N ALA A 19 16.18 17.47 28.65
CA ALA A 19 15.80 17.64 27.26
C ALA A 19 16.03 16.36 26.43
N VAL A 20 17.16 15.67 26.66
CA VAL A 20 17.46 14.39 26.00
C VAL A 20 16.47 13.30 26.43
N VAL A 21 16.16 13.21 27.72
CA VAL A 21 15.18 12.22 28.22
C VAL A 21 13.79 12.48 27.64
N VAL A 22 13.35 13.74 27.58
CA VAL A 22 12.07 14.11 26.96
C VAL A 22 12.09 13.81 25.46
N ALA A 23 13.16 14.11 24.74
CA ALA A 23 13.29 13.80 23.32
C ALA A 23 13.27 12.28 23.06
N VAL A 24 13.94 11.48 23.90
CA VAL A 24 13.93 10.02 23.81
C VAL A 24 12.55 9.45 24.13
N ILE A 25 11.85 9.96 25.14
CA ILE A 25 10.47 9.54 25.46
C ILE A 25 9.52 9.92 24.33
N LEU A 26 9.63 11.14 23.77
CA LEU A 26 8.82 11.55 22.64
C LEU A 26 9.12 10.72 21.40
N LEU A 27 10.38 10.37 21.14
CA LEU A 27 10.74 9.42 20.08
C LEU A 27 10.14 8.04 20.36
N ILE A 28 10.21 7.52 21.58
CA ILE A 28 9.60 6.21 21.90
C ILE A 28 8.08 6.25 21.77
N VAL A 29 7.42 7.35 22.12
CA VAL A 29 5.96 7.50 22.07
C VAL A 29 5.45 7.77 20.65
N PHE A 30 6.11 8.62 19.89
CA PHE A 30 5.76 8.91 18.49
C PHE A 30 6.22 7.83 17.51
N ASN A 31 7.26 7.08 17.86
CA ASN A 31 7.75 5.95 17.08
C ASN A 31 7.24 4.60 17.62
N ARG A 32 6.22 4.61 18.49
CA ARG A 32 5.43 3.39 18.70
C ARG A 32 4.77 3.11 17.35
N PRO A 33 4.97 1.93 16.75
CA PRO A 33 4.10 1.50 15.66
C PRO A 33 2.68 1.64 16.19
N GLN A 34 1.87 2.45 15.51
CA GLN A 34 0.45 2.45 15.82
C GLN A 34 0.02 1.02 15.59
N GLU A 35 -0.36 0.32 16.66
CA GLU A 35 -1.04 -0.96 16.51
C GLU A 35 -2.19 -0.69 15.56
N ALA A 36 -2.08 -1.19 14.32
CA ALA A 36 -3.15 -1.10 13.36
C ALA A 36 -4.39 -1.59 14.09
N MET A 37 -5.36 -0.69 14.27
CA MET A 37 -6.57 -1.04 14.98
C MET A 37 -7.17 -2.22 14.21
N PRO A 38 -7.21 -3.43 14.79
CA PRO A 38 -7.65 -4.59 14.05
C PRO A 38 -9.10 -4.35 13.68
N VAL A 39 -9.35 -4.15 12.38
CA VAL A 39 -10.70 -4.09 11.86
C VAL A 39 -11.32 -5.46 12.13
N ALA A 40 -12.37 -5.50 12.95
CA ALA A 40 -12.92 -6.72 13.50
C ALA A 40 -13.37 -7.68 12.37
N SER A 41 -12.57 -8.72 12.11
CA SER A 41 -12.75 -9.60 10.96
C SER A 41 -13.93 -10.56 11.10
N VAL A 42 -14.77 -10.64 10.06
CA VAL A 42 -15.64 -11.81 9.78
C VAL A 42 -15.61 -12.04 8.28
N GLU A 43 -15.43 -13.28 7.82
CA GLU A 43 -15.64 -13.64 6.42
C GLU A 43 -17.15 -13.66 6.12
N THR A 44 -17.62 -12.64 5.39
CA THR A 44 -18.38 -12.84 4.15
C THR A 44 -18.63 -11.51 3.42
N PRO A 45 -18.24 -11.39 2.15
CA PRO A 45 -18.38 -10.18 1.32
C PRO A 45 -19.76 -10.04 0.65
N ALA A 46 -20.80 -10.76 1.09
CA ALA A 46 -22.10 -10.76 0.38
C ALA A 46 -22.75 -9.36 0.30
N ALA A 47 -22.68 -8.58 1.38
CA ALA A 47 -23.13 -7.18 1.37
C ALA A 47 -22.24 -6.29 0.48
N ALA A 48 -20.95 -6.61 0.37
CA ALA A 48 -20.02 -5.91 -0.51
C ALA A 48 -20.31 -6.20 -1.98
N ILE A 49 -20.54 -7.46 -2.32
CA ILE A 49 -20.92 -7.89 -3.68
C ILE A 49 -22.25 -7.27 -4.08
N ASN A 50 -23.27 -7.31 -3.21
CA ASN A 50 -24.55 -6.66 -3.47
C ASN A 50 -24.42 -5.12 -3.62
N ALA A 51 -23.60 -4.49 -2.77
CA ALA A 51 -23.33 -3.06 -2.87
C ALA A 51 -22.58 -2.71 -4.17
N ILE A 52 -21.59 -3.52 -4.56
CA ILE A 52 -20.91 -3.39 -5.85
C ILE A 52 -21.95 -3.54 -6.96
N GLU A 53 -22.74 -4.61 -6.99
CA GLU A 53 -23.74 -4.86 -8.03
C GLU A 53 -24.73 -3.70 -8.15
N GLU A 54 -25.26 -3.18 -7.03
CA GLU A 54 -26.17 -2.04 -7.07
C GLU A 54 -25.47 -0.73 -7.46
N ALA A 55 -24.26 -0.49 -6.97
CA ALA A 55 -23.48 0.71 -7.32
C ALA A 55 -23.01 0.67 -8.78
N SER A 56 -22.78 -0.53 -9.31
CA SER A 56 -22.43 -0.79 -10.69
C SER A 56 -23.57 -0.40 -11.65
N VAL A 57 -24.83 -0.43 -11.18
CA VAL A 57 -25.99 0.01 -11.96
C VAL A 57 -26.08 1.54 -12.08
N ILE A 58 -25.29 2.30 -11.31
CA ILE A 58 -25.23 3.78 -11.36
C ILE A 58 -24.48 4.29 -12.63
N SER A 59 -24.23 3.41 -13.61
CA SER A 59 -23.55 3.80 -14.82
C SER A 59 -24.36 4.85 -15.61
N PRO A 60 -23.73 5.97 -16.03
CA PRO A 60 -24.35 6.90 -16.98
C PRO A 60 -24.64 6.20 -18.32
N GLU A 61 -25.59 6.71 -19.11
CA GLU A 61 -25.87 6.17 -20.45
C GLU A 61 -24.59 6.14 -21.32
N GLY A 62 -24.36 5.07 -22.08
CA GLY A 62 -23.21 4.94 -23.00
C GLY A 62 -21.97 4.20 -22.45
N PHE A 63 -22.01 3.77 -21.19
CA PHE A 63 -20.96 2.96 -20.57
C PHE A 63 -21.29 1.46 -20.61
N THR A 64 -20.27 0.64 -20.79
CA THR A 64 -20.40 -0.83 -20.80
C THR A 64 -19.70 -1.42 -19.58
N ARG A 65 -20.41 -2.31 -18.89
CA ARG A 65 -19.83 -3.14 -17.82
C ARG A 65 -18.87 -4.16 -18.42
N SER A 66 -17.67 -4.24 -17.88
CA SER A 66 -16.71 -5.31 -18.14
C SER A 66 -16.49 -6.14 -16.88
N VAL A 67 -16.41 -7.45 -17.07
CA VAL A 67 -15.87 -8.36 -16.07
C VAL A 67 -14.36 -8.40 -16.30
N PRO A 68 -13.53 -8.12 -15.28
CA PRO A 68 -12.08 -8.24 -15.45
C PRO A 68 -11.71 -9.67 -15.87
N ALA A 69 -10.60 -9.81 -16.60
CA ALA A 69 -10.05 -11.13 -16.86
C ALA A 69 -9.75 -11.85 -15.53
N GLU A 70 -9.81 -13.19 -15.53
CA GLU A 70 -9.45 -13.97 -14.35
C GLU A 70 -8.05 -13.58 -13.85
N GLY A 71 -7.95 -13.30 -12.55
CA GLY A 71 -6.73 -12.87 -11.90
C GLY A 71 -6.99 -11.90 -10.76
N THR A 72 -5.97 -11.12 -10.42
CA THR A 72 -6.05 -10.02 -9.47
C THR A 72 -5.77 -8.70 -10.17
N TYR A 73 -6.31 -7.61 -9.64
CA TYR A 73 -5.97 -6.25 -10.06
C TYR A 73 -5.66 -5.41 -8.84
N GLY A 74 -4.77 -4.43 -9.01
CA GLY A 74 -4.38 -3.53 -7.93
C GLY A 74 -5.46 -2.49 -7.65
N THR A 75 -5.80 -2.29 -6.39
CA THR A 75 -6.53 -1.11 -5.90
C THR A 75 -5.67 -0.37 -4.89
N THR A 76 -5.69 0.96 -4.91
CA THR A 76 -4.93 1.76 -3.95
C THR A 76 -5.82 2.09 -2.77
N LEU A 77 -5.53 1.62 -1.58
CA LEU A 77 -6.24 1.99 -0.37
C LEU A 77 -5.51 3.08 0.40
N GLN A 78 -6.18 4.21 0.66
CA GLN A 78 -5.72 5.18 1.64
C GLN A 78 -6.07 4.68 3.05
N LEU A 79 -5.06 4.58 3.91
CA LEU A 79 -5.21 4.42 5.36
C LEU A 79 -4.64 5.67 6.05
N ALA A 80 -4.80 5.76 7.38
CA ALA A 80 -4.62 6.98 8.18
C ALA A 80 -3.34 7.81 7.90
N SER A 81 -2.25 7.19 7.48
CA SER A 81 -0.98 7.87 7.16
C SER A 81 -0.27 7.40 5.89
N LYS A 82 -0.77 6.37 5.21
CA LYS A 82 -0.09 5.73 4.07
C LYS A 82 -1.10 5.27 3.03
N GLN A 83 -0.67 5.25 1.77
CA GLN A 83 -1.36 4.57 0.69
C GLN A 83 -0.80 3.17 0.50
N TYR A 84 -1.68 2.18 0.41
CA TYR A 84 -1.35 0.78 0.19
C TYR A 84 -1.91 0.36 -1.15
N SER A 85 -1.13 -0.28 -2.01
CA SER A 85 -1.70 -1.00 -3.15
C SER A 85 -1.94 -2.45 -2.74
N VAL A 86 -3.21 -2.87 -2.77
CA VAL A 86 -3.63 -4.24 -2.43
C VAL A 86 -4.20 -4.92 -3.66
N GLU A 87 -4.00 -6.23 -3.73
CA GLU A 87 -4.55 -7.05 -4.82
C GLU A 87 -5.98 -7.49 -4.51
N VAL A 88 -6.87 -7.33 -5.49
CA VAL A 88 -8.28 -7.71 -5.37
C VAL A 88 -8.59 -8.78 -6.41
N PRO A 89 -9.21 -9.92 -6.03
CA PRO A 89 -9.67 -10.91 -6.98
C PRO A 89 -10.67 -10.33 -7.98
N SER A 90 -10.58 -10.76 -9.24
CA SER A 90 -11.44 -10.29 -10.34
C SER A 90 -12.96 -10.41 -10.06
N GLU A 91 -13.38 -11.38 -9.26
CA GLU A 91 -14.76 -11.60 -8.85
C GLU A 91 -15.26 -10.60 -7.80
N ALA A 92 -14.35 -9.90 -7.11
CA ALA A 92 -14.65 -8.85 -6.14
C ALA A 92 -14.58 -7.44 -6.77
N ALA A 93 -14.72 -7.40 -8.10
CA ALA A 93 -14.46 -6.25 -8.95
C ALA A 93 -15.53 -6.04 -9.99
N VAL A 94 -15.80 -4.79 -10.33
CA VAL A 94 -16.53 -4.46 -11.55
C VAL A 94 -15.91 -3.21 -12.18
N VAL A 95 -15.77 -3.22 -13.50
CA VAL A 95 -15.24 -2.09 -14.26
C VAL A 95 -16.29 -1.62 -15.27
N TYR A 96 -16.40 -0.31 -15.44
CA TYR A 96 -17.22 0.35 -16.45
C TYR A 96 -16.34 1.17 -17.34
N THR A 97 -16.51 1.03 -18.65
CA THR A 97 -15.72 1.79 -19.62
C THR A 97 -16.65 2.43 -20.65
N ALA A 98 -16.36 3.68 -21.01
CA ALA A 98 -17.04 4.35 -22.09
C ALA A 98 -16.81 3.62 -23.43
N GLY A 99 -17.83 3.58 -24.28
CA GLY A 99 -17.73 2.97 -25.61
C GLY A 99 -16.78 3.73 -26.57
N ASN A 100 -16.44 4.99 -26.27
CA ASN A 100 -15.45 5.78 -26.99
C ASN A 100 -14.72 6.76 -26.07
N ASP A 101 -13.59 7.27 -26.53
CA ASP A 101 -12.64 8.09 -25.75
C ASP A 101 -13.14 9.54 -25.52
N THR A 102 -14.29 9.93 -26.09
CA THR A 102 -14.84 11.30 -25.99
C THR A 102 -15.88 11.48 -24.90
N GLN A 103 -16.28 10.39 -24.24
CA GLN A 103 -17.33 10.44 -23.24
C GLN A 103 -16.76 10.87 -21.88
N GLU A 104 -17.29 11.95 -21.31
CA GLU A 104 -16.92 12.41 -19.98
C GLU A 104 -17.71 11.68 -18.90
N MET A 105 -17.05 11.40 -17.76
CA MET A 105 -17.70 10.89 -16.56
C MET A 105 -17.74 12.00 -15.51
N ASN A 106 -18.93 12.28 -14.97
CA ASN A 106 -19.06 13.18 -13.83
C ASN A 106 -18.67 12.44 -12.55
N SER A 107 -17.38 12.49 -12.19
CA SER A 107 -16.83 11.80 -11.03
C SER A 107 -17.61 12.13 -9.75
N ALA A 108 -17.96 13.40 -9.52
CA ALA A 108 -18.70 13.81 -8.33
C ALA A 108 -20.08 13.12 -8.24
N ALA A 109 -20.82 13.05 -9.35
CA ALA A 109 -22.12 12.38 -9.38
C ALA A 109 -21.99 10.86 -9.15
N VAL A 110 -21.01 10.22 -9.79
CA VAL A 110 -20.76 8.78 -9.62
C VAL A 110 -20.36 8.46 -8.18
N LEU A 111 -19.44 9.22 -7.59
CA LEU A 111 -19.00 9.04 -6.21
C LEU A 111 -20.13 9.28 -5.21
N GLN A 112 -20.95 10.33 -5.42
CA GLN A 112 -22.11 10.61 -4.56
C GLN A 112 -23.12 9.47 -4.58
N ALA A 113 -23.51 9.00 -5.76
CA ALA A 113 -24.49 7.93 -5.86
C ALA A 113 -23.91 6.60 -5.35
N SER A 114 -22.62 6.35 -5.57
CA SER A 114 -21.92 5.19 -4.97
C SER A 114 -21.99 5.25 -3.45
N GLN A 115 -21.73 6.43 -2.86
CA GLN A 115 -21.84 6.63 -1.42
C GLN A 115 -23.24 6.31 -0.90
N GLU A 116 -24.31 6.74 -1.59
CA GLU A 116 -25.69 6.43 -1.20
C GLU A 116 -25.95 4.92 -1.18
N VAL A 117 -25.48 4.19 -2.19
CA VAL A 117 -25.61 2.73 -2.26
C VAL A 117 -24.80 2.04 -1.16
N PHE A 118 -23.52 2.37 -1.00
CA PHE A 118 -22.68 1.75 0.03
C PHE A 118 -23.23 2.01 1.44
N MET A 119 -23.67 3.23 1.75
CA MET A 119 -24.28 3.54 3.05
C MET A 119 -25.58 2.77 3.28
N LYS A 120 -26.42 2.58 2.25
CA LYS A 120 -27.63 1.75 2.32
C LYS A 120 -27.31 0.28 2.65
N HIS A 121 -26.15 -0.22 2.21
CA HIS A 121 -25.65 -1.56 2.53
C HIS A 121 -24.82 -1.63 3.83
N GLY A 122 -24.89 -0.59 4.68
CA GLY A 122 -24.27 -0.59 6.00
C GLY A 122 -22.77 -0.30 6.01
N PHE A 123 -22.23 0.29 4.95
CA PHE A 123 -20.86 0.79 4.92
C PHE A 123 -20.79 2.22 5.46
N THR A 124 -19.61 2.60 5.93
CA THR A 124 -19.26 3.96 6.34
C THR A 124 -18.16 4.52 5.44
N ALA A 125 -18.19 5.82 5.15
CA ALA A 125 -17.12 6.47 4.41
C ALA A 125 -15.79 6.39 5.18
N ASN A 126 -14.72 5.99 4.50
CA ASN A 126 -13.38 5.81 5.07
C ASN A 126 -12.33 6.76 4.47
N GLY A 127 -12.68 7.46 3.39
CA GLY A 127 -11.80 8.40 2.71
C GLY A 127 -12.35 8.76 1.33
N SER A 128 -11.94 9.91 0.80
CA SER A 128 -12.31 10.33 -0.55
C SER A 128 -11.31 11.33 -1.13
N GLY A 129 -11.25 11.38 -2.45
CA GLY A 129 -10.59 12.43 -3.24
C GLY A 129 -11.46 12.86 -4.40
N GLU A 130 -10.89 13.65 -5.32
CA GLU A 130 -11.64 14.19 -6.48
C GLU A 130 -12.15 13.09 -7.43
N SER A 131 -11.42 11.98 -7.50
CA SER A 131 -11.65 10.87 -8.44
C SER A 131 -11.85 9.53 -7.75
N TRP A 132 -11.97 9.49 -6.42
CA TRP A 132 -12.10 8.23 -5.70
C TRP A 132 -12.84 8.37 -4.37
N ALA A 133 -13.43 7.26 -3.91
CA ALA A 133 -14.03 7.16 -2.59
C ALA A 133 -13.81 5.77 -1.99
N GLN A 134 -13.70 5.69 -0.68
CA GLN A 134 -13.55 4.46 0.07
C GLN A 134 -14.66 4.30 1.09
N PHE A 135 -15.11 3.05 1.22
CA PHE A 135 -16.19 2.66 2.10
C PHE A 135 -15.77 1.42 2.86
N ILE A 136 -16.01 1.40 4.16
CA ILE A 136 -15.60 0.30 5.03
C ILE A 136 -16.79 -0.21 5.82
N ASN A 137 -16.81 -1.52 6.07
CA ASN A 137 -17.62 -2.11 7.12
C ASN A 137 -16.74 -3.03 7.99
N GLN A 138 -17.33 -3.84 8.86
CA GLN A 138 -16.57 -4.73 9.75
C GLN A 138 -15.68 -5.72 8.97
N SER A 139 -16.11 -6.18 7.81
CA SER A 139 -15.53 -7.32 7.09
C SER A 139 -14.77 -6.96 5.82
N VAL A 140 -15.08 -5.82 5.21
CA VAL A 140 -14.54 -5.43 3.90
C VAL A 140 -14.25 -3.94 3.81
N LEU A 141 -13.26 -3.61 2.99
CA LEU A 141 -12.97 -2.25 2.55
C LEU A 141 -13.16 -2.21 1.04
N CYS A 142 -14.05 -1.33 0.61
CA CYS A 142 -14.38 -1.08 -0.78
C CYS A 142 -13.83 0.25 -1.25
N ARG A 143 -13.44 0.31 -2.51
CA ARG A 143 -12.99 1.51 -3.19
C ARG A 143 -13.70 1.66 -4.53
N VAL A 144 -14.01 2.92 -4.84
CA VAL A 144 -14.49 3.37 -6.14
C VAL A 144 -13.43 4.30 -6.70
N ASP A 145 -12.94 4.02 -7.90
CA ASP A 145 -12.04 4.90 -8.64
C ASP A 145 -12.69 5.31 -9.96
N VAL A 146 -12.64 6.60 -10.28
CA VAL A 146 -13.14 7.19 -11.52
C VAL A 146 -11.97 7.81 -12.26
N GLN A 147 -11.65 7.26 -13.43
CA GLN A 147 -10.54 7.72 -14.27
C GLN A 147 -11.10 8.29 -15.57
N ALA A 148 -10.56 9.42 -16.02
CA ALA A 148 -10.98 10.10 -17.25
C ALA A 148 -9.81 10.25 -18.24
N GLU A 149 -8.82 9.35 -18.19
CA GLU A 149 -7.69 9.35 -19.12
C GLU A 149 -8.13 8.85 -20.51
N ALA A 150 -7.29 8.07 -21.21
CA ALA A 150 -7.53 7.61 -22.58
C ALA A 150 -8.96 7.06 -22.81
N ARG A 151 -9.59 6.50 -21.77
CA ARG A 151 -11.03 6.18 -21.72
C ARG A 151 -11.62 6.46 -20.34
N ALA A 152 -12.77 7.12 -20.30
CA ALA A 152 -13.52 7.28 -19.06
C ALA A 152 -13.92 5.92 -18.49
N THR A 153 -13.55 5.69 -17.24
CA THR A 153 -13.66 4.40 -16.56
C THR A 153 -14.08 4.60 -15.10
N ALA A 154 -14.98 3.77 -14.59
CA ALA A 154 -15.24 3.62 -13.16
C ALA A 154 -14.95 2.18 -12.72
N SER A 155 -14.16 2.00 -11.68
CA SER A 155 -13.91 0.69 -11.09
C SER A 155 -14.44 0.64 -9.65
N PHE A 156 -15.06 -0.49 -9.33
CA PHE A 156 -15.54 -0.83 -8.00
C PHE A 156 -14.78 -2.06 -7.53
N ALA A 157 -14.18 -1.99 -6.35
CA ALA A 157 -13.31 -3.02 -5.83
C ALA A 157 -13.55 -3.19 -4.33
N CYS A 158 -13.70 -4.42 -3.84
CA CYS A 158 -13.78 -4.69 -2.41
C CYS A 158 -12.79 -5.78 -2.00
N VAL A 159 -12.05 -5.53 -0.92
CA VAL A 159 -11.12 -6.49 -0.32
C VAL A 159 -11.53 -6.80 1.11
N SER A 160 -11.27 -8.01 1.58
CA SER A 160 -11.52 -8.35 2.98
C SER A 160 -10.60 -7.56 3.90
N THR A 161 -11.13 -7.09 5.03
CA THR A 161 -10.33 -6.38 6.05
C THR A 161 -9.24 -7.28 6.62
N LYS A 162 -9.47 -8.60 6.65
CA LYS A 162 -8.44 -9.58 7.00
C LYS A 162 -7.26 -9.55 6.02
N ALA A 163 -7.50 -9.61 4.72
CA ALA A 163 -6.43 -9.57 3.71
C ALA A 163 -5.62 -8.26 3.82
N VAL A 164 -6.31 -7.12 4.00
CA VAL A 164 -5.64 -5.83 4.24
C VAL A 164 -4.77 -5.88 5.50
N ASN A 165 -5.28 -6.43 6.60
CA ASN A 165 -4.53 -6.54 7.86
C ASN A 165 -3.32 -7.49 7.74
N ASP A 166 -3.46 -8.60 7.01
CA ASP A 166 -2.38 -9.55 6.77
C ASP A 166 -1.26 -8.91 5.92
N GLU A 167 -1.61 -8.22 4.83
CA GLU A 167 -0.66 -7.46 4.01
C GLU A 167 0.02 -6.34 4.80
N TYR A 168 -0.73 -5.63 5.64
CA TYR A 168 -0.19 -4.60 6.52
C TYR A 168 0.81 -5.18 7.52
N ALA A 169 0.48 -6.30 8.17
CA ALA A 169 1.35 -6.95 9.15
C ALA A 169 2.69 -7.38 8.51
N VAL A 170 2.63 -7.99 7.31
CA VAL A 170 3.84 -8.34 6.56
C VAL A 170 4.62 -7.09 6.15
N THR A 171 3.94 -6.05 5.68
CA THR A 171 4.60 -4.79 5.29
C THR A 171 5.35 -4.16 6.45
N GLU A 172 4.72 -4.02 7.62
CA GLU A 172 5.37 -3.42 8.79
C GLU A 172 6.48 -4.32 9.35
N GLU A 173 6.32 -5.65 9.32
CA GLU A 173 7.41 -6.60 9.63
C GLU A 173 8.62 -6.35 8.73
N LEU A 174 8.42 -6.34 7.41
CA LEU A 174 9.49 -6.18 6.42
C LEU A 174 10.15 -4.81 6.47
N LEU A 175 9.36 -3.73 6.62
CA LEU A 175 9.89 -2.38 6.80
C LEU A 175 10.66 -2.25 8.13
N GLY A 176 10.24 -2.95 9.17
CA GLY A 176 10.93 -3.00 10.46
C GLY A 176 12.29 -3.72 10.42
N LEU A 177 12.48 -4.64 9.48
CA LEU A 177 13.77 -5.30 9.25
C LEU A 177 14.81 -4.38 8.57
N GLN A 178 14.39 -3.24 8.03
CA GLN A 178 15.27 -2.30 7.35
C GLN A 178 15.83 -1.25 8.30
N THR A 179 17.15 -1.29 8.54
CA THR A 179 17.85 -0.25 9.30
C THR A 179 18.32 0.92 8.44
N ILE A 180 18.12 0.85 7.12
CA ILE A 180 18.81 1.71 6.13
C ILE A 180 17.89 2.79 5.55
N LEU A 181 16.56 2.56 5.54
CA LEU A 181 15.60 3.51 4.98
C LEU A 181 15.01 4.43 6.05
N PRO A 182 14.93 5.75 5.81
CA PRO A 182 14.22 6.65 6.71
C PRO A 182 12.73 6.36 6.62
N VAL A 183 12.17 5.62 7.58
CA VAL A 183 10.73 5.29 7.62
C VAL A 183 9.84 6.55 7.62
N SER A 184 10.39 7.68 8.08
CA SER A 184 9.80 9.01 7.93
C SER A 184 9.87 9.49 6.48
N GLY A 185 8.71 9.68 5.83
CA GLY A 185 8.61 10.22 4.47
C GLY A 185 8.15 9.22 3.41
N VAL A 186 7.79 7.98 3.80
CA VAL A 186 7.12 7.03 2.91
C VAL A 186 5.69 7.51 2.65
N SER A 187 5.39 7.84 1.40
CA SER A 187 4.07 8.34 0.96
C SER A 187 3.17 7.20 0.48
N ALA A 188 3.75 6.19 -0.17
CA ALA A 188 3.02 5.01 -0.63
C ALA A 188 3.86 3.74 -0.46
N VAL A 189 3.17 2.62 -0.22
CA VAL A 189 3.77 1.29 -0.13
C VAL A 189 2.95 0.32 -0.98
N GLN A 190 3.65 -0.52 -1.75
CA GLN A 190 3.07 -1.65 -2.42
C GLN A 190 3.78 -2.91 -1.96
N LEU A 191 3.01 -3.94 -1.62
CA LEU A 191 3.51 -5.27 -1.30
C LEU A 191 3.04 -6.23 -2.39
N ARG A 192 3.95 -7.06 -2.89
CA ARG A 192 3.61 -8.23 -3.71
C ARG A 192 4.22 -9.46 -3.06
N THR A 193 3.43 -10.50 -2.85
CA THR A 193 3.91 -11.77 -2.29
C THR A 193 3.71 -12.89 -3.28
N HIS A 194 4.62 -13.87 -3.28
CA HIS A 194 4.48 -15.08 -4.07
C HIS A 194 5.01 -16.27 -3.28
N GLU A 195 4.35 -17.42 -3.41
CA GLU A 195 4.78 -18.65 -2.74
C GLU A 195 4.93 -19.77 -3.76
N ALA A 196 6.08 -20.44 -3.74
CA ALA A 196 6.33 -21.63 -4.54
C ALA A 196 7.26 -22.59 -3.81
N GLY A 197 6.86 -23.87 -3.73
CA GLY A 197 7.70 -24.96 -3.21
C GLY A 197 8.29 -24.71 -1.82
N GLY A 198 7.48 -24.18 -0.89
CA GLY A 198 7.90 -23.91 0.49
C GLY A 198 8.67 -22.60 0.69
N VAL A 199 8.92 -21.83 -0.37
CA VAL A 199 9.53 -20.51 -0.30
C VAL A 199 8.46 -19.44 -0.47
N THR A 200 8.44 -18.46 0.44
CA THR A 200 7.64 -17.23 0.30
C THR A 200 8.58 -16.08 -0.07
N GLY A 201 8.28 -15.41 -1.18
CA GLY A 201 8.92 -14.16 -1.60
C GLY A 201 8.01 -12.96 -1.33
N ALA A 202 8.62 -11.82 -1.07
CA ALA A 202 7.96 -10.52 -0.99
C ALA A 202 8.78 -9.45 -1.72
N LEU A 203 8.09 -8.62 -2.50
CA LEU A 203 8.60 -7.39 -3.08
C LEU A 203 7.85 -6.22 -2.42
N VAL A 204 8.59 -5.39 -1.70
CA VAL A 204 8.07 -4.15 -1.11
C VAL A 204 8.58 -2.98 -1.94
N THR A 205 7.66 -2.22 -2.53
CA THR A 205 7.98 -0.95 -3.19
C THR A 205 7.55 0.18 -2.28
N THR A 206 8.49 1.02 -1.86
CA THR A 206 8.21 2.23 -1.08
C THR A 206 8.46 3.46 -1.94
N VAL A 207 7.48 4.36 -2.01
CA VAL A 207 7.61 5.65 -2.69
C VAL A 207 7.76 6.74 -1.64
N TYR A 208 8.83 7.51 -1.75
CA TYR A 208 9.08 8.68 -0.93
C TYR A 208 8.63 9.92 -1.69
N ALA A 209 7.84 10.76 -1.02
CA ALA A 209 7.69 12.15 -1.45
C ALA A 209 8.67 12.98 -0.62
N PRO A 210 9.89 13.25 -1.13
CA PRO A 210 10.64 14.36 -0.58
C PRO A 210 9.83 15.65 -0.77
N GLY A 211 10.10 16.70 0.02
CA GLY A 211 9.28 17.93 0.05
C GLY A 211 9.04 18.56 -1.34
N ASP A 212 8.15 19.56 -1.41
CA ASP A 212 7.49 20.11 -2.60
C ASP A 212 8.30 20.30 -3.92
N ASP A 213 9.64 20.28 -3.89
CA ASP A 213 10.55 20.52 -5.03
C ASP A 213 11.43 19.32 -5.45
N GLU A 214 11.33 18.15 -4.80
CA GLU A 214 12.14 16.97 -5.14
C GLU A 214 11.31 15.87 -5.84
N PRO A 215 11.89 15.13 -6.80
CA PRO A 215 11.18 14.06 -7.51
C PRO A 215 10.85 12.91 -6.55
N LEU A 216 9.71 12.25 -6.77
CA LEU A 216 9.37 11.01 -6.08
C LEU A 216 10.48 9.98 -6.30
N VAL A 217 10.96 9.37 -5.22
CA VAL A 217 11.96 8.28 -5.30
C VAL A 217 11.30 6.98 -4.87
N GLY A 218 11.27 6.01 -5.77
CA GLY A 218 10.80 4.65 -5.50
C GLY A 218 11.96 3.72 -5.13
N TYR A 219 11.84 3.01 -4.02
CA TYR A 219 12.76 1.92 -3.66
C TYR A 219 12.04 0.60 -3.72
N GLN A 220 12.69 -0.40 -4.30
CA GLN A 220 12.21 -1.77 -4.31
C GLN A 220 13.10 -2.66 -3.45
N LEU A 221 12.46 -3.42 -2.57
CA LEU A 221 13.10 -4.25 -1.56
C LEU A 221 12.61 -5.68 -1.73
N PHE A 222 13.53 -6.61 -1.96
CA PHE A 222 13.22 -8.03 -2.12
C PHE A 222 13.51 -8.79 -0.83
N TYR A 223 12.57 -9.63 -0.42
CA TYR A 223 12.70 -10.51 0.73
C TYR A 223 12.28 -11.91 0.37
N ALA A 224 12.94 -12.90 0.95
CA ALA A 224 12.50 -14.28 0.88
C ALA A 224 12.64 -14.98 2.23
N LYS A 225 11.73 -15.91 2.50
CA LYS A 225 11.81 -16.84 3.63
C LYS A 225 11.55 -18.27 3.15
N GLN A 226 12.28 -19.22 3.69
CA GLN A 226 12.14 -20.65 3.40
C GLN A 226 11.43 -21.34 4.56
N ASP A 227 10.44 -22.19 4.29
CA ASP A 227 9.76 -23.04 5.28
C ASP A 227 9.25 -22.29 6.52
N GLY A 228 8.82 -21.03 6.36
CA GLY A 228 8.34 -20.20 7.49
C GLY A 228 9.43 -19.72 8.45
N ASN A 229 10.72 -19.81 8.08
CA ASN A 229 11.83 -19.19 8.79
C ASN A 229 11.82 -17.64 8.70
N GLU A 230 12.87 -16.99 9.19
CA GLU A 230 13.04 -15.53 9.14
C GLU A 230 13.12 -14.99 7.70
N TRP A 231 12.55 -13.81 7.49
CA TRP A 231 12.70 -13.06 6.26
C TRP A 231 14.17 -12.64 6.06
N ARG A 232 14.74 -13.06 4.94
CA ARG A 232 16.04 -12.61 4.49
C ARG A 232 15.87 -11.53 3.43
N TYR A 233 16.45 -10.37 3.70
CA TYR A 233 16.58 -9.31 2.72
C TYR A 233 17.60 -9.69 1.64
N ILE A 234 17.24 -9.43 0.38
CA ILE A 234 18.04 -9.71 -0.80
C ILE A 234 18.30 -8.35 -1.44
N THR A 235 19.58 -8.01 -1.55
CA THR A 235 20.23 -6.81 -2.12
C THR A 235 20.08 -5.43 -1.43
N SER A 236 21.22 -4.75 -1.23
CA SER A 236 21.34 -3.39 -0.69
C SER A 236 21.90 -2.35 -1.67
N SER A 237 21.99 -2.65 -2.98
CA SER A 237 22.49 -1.68 -3.96
C SER A 237 21.32 -0.94 -4.60
N GLU A 238 21.11 0.30 -4.15
CA GLU A 238 20.17 1.30 -4.64
C GLU A 238 19.51 0.93 -5.97
N VAL A 239 18.23 0.56 -5.90
CA VAL A 239 17.33 0.62 -7.05
C VAL A 239 17.14 2.10 -7.38
N GLN A 240 18.12 2.72 -8.00
CA GLN A 240 17.95 4.03 -8.64
C GLN A 240 17.13 3.79 -9.91
N ASP A 241 16.12 4.63 -10.14
CA ASP A 241 15.38 4.67 -11.40
C ASP A 241 16.36 4.66 -12.57
N THR A 242 16.41 3.54 -13.29
CA THR A 242 16.95 3.56 -14.63
C THR A 242 15.92 4.24 -15.52
N THR A 243 16.39 5.06 -16.46
CA THR A 243 15.59 5.86 -17.40
C THR A 243 14.62 5.07 -18.29
N ASP A 244 14.60 3.73 -18.17
CA ASP A 244 13.74 2.80 -18.87
C ASP A 244 12.58 2.23 -18.00
N GLY A 245 12.45 2.67 -16.73
CA GLY A 245 11.32 2.33 -15.87
C GLY A 245 11.24 0.85 -15.46
N LYS A 246 12.34 0.10 -15.60
CA LYS A 246 12.41 -1.31 -15.20
C LYS A 246 13.28 -1.45 -13.95
N PRO A 247 12.70 -1.82 -12.81
CA PRO A 247 13.50 -2.02 -11.61
C PRO A 247 14.43 -3.23 -11.77
N GLY A 248 15.69 -3.08 -11.32
CA GLY A 248 16.57 -4.21 -11.03
C GLY A 248 17.44 -4.75 -12.18
N SER A 249 18.19 -3.90 -12.88
CA SER A 249 18.94 -4.32 -14.07
C SER A 249 20.45 -4.57 -13.90
N THR A 250 20.99 -4.71 -12.68
CA THR A 250 22.37 -5.24 -12.56
C THR A 250 22.37 -6.76 -12.73
N GLU A 251 23.37 -7.27 -13.46
CA GLU A 251 23.55 -8.72 -13.64
C GLU A 251 23.75 -9.44 -12.30
N ALA A 252 24.38 -8.76 -11.32
CA ALA A 252 24.53 -9.24 -9.95
C ALA A 252 23.17 -9.44 -9.26
N LEU A 253 22.27 -8.46 -9.34
CA LEU A 253 20.92 -8.59 -8.79
C LEU A 253 20.15 -9.72 -9.46
N ARG A 254 20.21 -9.82 -10.80
CA ARG A 254 19.54 -10.90 -11.53
C ARG A 254 20.06 -12.28 -11.10
N ALA A 255 21.36 -12.41 -10.83
CA ALA A 255 21.95 -13.65 -10.34
C ALA A 255 21.44 -14.01 -8.93
N GLU A 256 21.31 -13.05 -8.02
CA GLU A 256 20.76 -13.28 -6.67
C GLU A 256 19.27 -13.64 -6.70
N LEU A 257 18.46 -12.97 -7.51
CA LEU A 257 17.03 -13.25 -7.65
C LEU A 257 16.76 -14.61 -8.30
N ASN A 258 17.65 -15.07 -9.17
CA ASN A 258 17.56 -16.36 -9.85
C ASN A 258 18.28 -17.50 -9.09
N ASP A 259 18.73 -17.27 -7.85
CA ASP A 259 19.34 -18.33 -7.07
C ASP A 259 18.32 -19.47 -6.85
N PRO A 260 18.66 -20.74 -7.19
CA PRO A 260 17.77 -21.88 -7.04
C PRO A 260 17.21 -22.05 -5.62
N GLN A 261 17.88 -21.53 -4.59
CA GLN A 261 17.39 -21.56 -3.21
C GLN A 261 16.04 -20.82 -3.04
N TRP A 262 15.72 -19.88 -3.94
CA TRP A 262 14.45 -19.14 -3.92
C TRP A 262 13.35 -19.77 -4.74
N ASN A 263 13.62 -20.89 -5.42
CA ASN A 263 12.62 -21.60 -6.21
C ASN A 263 11.86 -20.68 -7.21
N GLY A 264 12.56 -19.69 -7.77
CA GLY A 264 12.02 -18.75 -8.75
C GLY A 264 11.07 -17.68 -8.20
N VAL A 265 10.74 -17.65 -6.89
CA VAL A 265 9.73 -16.72 -6.37
C VAL A 265 10.12 -15.26 -6.51
N LEU A 266 11.41 -14.95 -6.28
CA LEU A 266 11.92 -13.59 -6.38
C LEU A 266 12.04 -13.12 -7.82
N LEU A 267 12.43 -14.03 -8.72
CA LEU A 267 12.49 -13.76 -10.16
C LEU A 267 11.09 -13.46 -10.71
N TYR A 268 10.09 -14.23 -10.30
CA TYR A 268 8.68 -13.98 -10.64
C TYR A 268 8.23 -12.59 -10.17
N LEU A 269 8.53 -12.24 -8.92
CA LEU A 269 8.17 -10.93 -8.35
C LEU A 269 8.85 -9.76 -9.09
N ALA A 270 10.09 -9.96 -9.54
CA ALA A 270 10.82 -8.99 -10.38
C ALA A 270 10.32 -8.92 -11.84
N GLY A 271 9.33 -9.74 -12.24
CA GLY A 271 8.80 -9.76 -13.60
C GLY A 271 9.69 -10.52 -14.59
N GLY A 272 10.58 -11.39 -14.12
CA GLY A 272 11.35 -12.30 -14.96
C GLY A 272 10.61 -13.59 -15.27
N GLU A 273 10.85 -14.17 -16.45
CA GLU A 273 10.45 -15.55 -16.75
C GLU A 273 11.44 -16.52 -16.08
N ALA A 274 10.93 -17.51 -15.35
CA ALA A 274 11.76 -18.60 -14.84
C ALA A 274 12.34 -19.39 -16.02
N ILE A 275 13.66 -19.58 -16.02
CA ILE A 275 14.39 -20.33 -17.06
C ILE A 275 14.22 -21.83 -16.81
#